data_AF-A0A3D2L861-F1
#
_entry.id   AF-A0A3D2L861-F1
#
_cell.length_a   1.000
_cell.length_b   1.000
_cell.length_c   1.000
_cell.angle_alpha   90.00
_cell.angle_beta   90.00
_cell.angle_gamma   90.00
#
_symmetry.space_group_name_H-M   'P 1'
#
loop_
_entity.id
_entity.type
_entity.pdbx_description
1 polymer ?
#
loop_
_entity_poly.entity_id
_entity_poly.type
_entity_poly.pdbx_seq_one_letter_code
_entity_poly.pdbx_strand_id
1 'polypeptide(L)'
;NARALLGILLIYGVCWVLSEKRKLFPFRLIIGATIMQFVFALILFGIPFVRAILFKANDVVDGLQNATRAGTSFVFGYVGDNVAAQQLMDGSPPPLFFFQILPIVIVVAALSAILWHWRILQWVTNGFAYIFQRAMGLGGATSLAVSANVFMGMTEAPVLIRPYIKGMTRSELLIMMTAGFATIAGSVLVVYGAFLEGKMDNPLAQLLTASIMAAPAAVAVALCLIPETTPATERMKEPDFSYSSTMDAFSTGASDGLKIVLNIATMLIAALALLWLVNAGLGAFPDVAGAPLSIERILGWIFAPLMYMIGVPMGEAAQSGSLMGVKTVLTEFVAFLQLAEVPQDAMDPRTRIITAHAICGFANFGSMGILIGGLSIVEPARRDDFLALAWRTLLAGTLATCLSGAVVGALPYQLFAGVGG
;
A
#
# COMPACT_ATOMS: atom_id res chain seq x y z
N ASN A 1 -0.69 -11.22 20.56
CA ASN A 1 0.79 -11.21 20.43
C ASN A 1 1.32 -12.56 19.97
N ALA A 2 1.32 -13.62 20.81
CA ALA A 2 1.85 -14.93 20.41
C ALA A 2 1.19 -15.52 19.14
N ARG A 3 -0.14 -15.38 19.01
CA ARG A 3 -0.87 -15.75 17.80
C ARG A 3 -0.33 -15.06 16.54
N ALA A 4 -0.06 -13.76 16.60
CA ALA A 4 0.47 -13.00 15.47
C ALA A 4 1.88 -13.45 15.07
N LEU A 5 2.72 -13.85 16.03
CA LEU A 5 4.01 -14.49 15.74
C LEU A 5 3.83 -15.84 15.02
N LEU A 6 2.85 -16.65 15.42
CA LEU A 6 2.46 -17.85 14.68
C LEU A 6 1.91 -17.51 13.29
N GLY A 7 1.21 -16.38 13.14
CA GLY A 7 0.76 -15.85 11.86
C GLY A 7 1.91 -15.54 10.90
N ILE A 8 3.00 -14.94 11.40
CA ILE A 8 4.22 -14.72 10.61
C ILE A 8 4.79 -16.07 10.11
N LEU A 9 4.88 -17.06 11.00
CA LEU A 9 5.35 -18.40 10.64
C LEU A 9 4.42 -19.07 9.61
N LEU A 10 3.10 -18.90 9.76
CA LEU A 10 2.11 -19.42 8.83
C LEU A 10 2.26 -18.78 7.44
N ILE A 11 2.44 -17.47 7.36
CA ILE A 11 2.64 -16.77 6.08
C ILE A 11 3.91 -17.28 5.38
N TYR A 12 5.04 -17.37 6.10
CA TYR A 12 6.25 -17.94 5.50
C TYR A 12 6.11 -19.44 5.16
N GLY A 13 5.32 -20.19 5.93
CA GLY A 13 4.96 -21.57 5.63
C GLY A 13 4.19 -21.70 4.32
N VAL A 14 3.21 -20.82 4.08
CA VAL A 14 2.48 -20.73 2.80
C VAL A 14 3.46 -20.40 1.66
N CYS A 15 4.35 -19.42 1.86
CA CYS A 15 5.36 -19.08 0.86
C CYS A 15 6.31 -20.26 0.57
N TRP A 16 6.70 -21.03 1.59
CA TRP A 16 7.55 -22.22 1.42
C TRP A 16 6.85 -23.32 0.62
N VAL A 17 5.57 -23.58 0.87
CA VAL A 17 4.77 -24.55 0.10
C VAL A 17 4.69 -24.14 -1.37
N LEU A 18 4.52 -22.85 -1.65
CA LEU A 18 4.37 -22.29 -3.00
C LEU A 18 5.69 -21.89 -3.68
N SER A 19 6.81 -22.10 -3.00
CA SER A 19 8.16 -21.79 -3.48
C SER A 19 8.56 -22.67 -4.66
N GLU A 20 9.15 -22.08 -5.68
CA GLU A 20 9.67 -22.83 -6.84
C GLU A 20 10.88 -23.70 -6.48
N LYS A 21 11.69 -23.25 -5.51
CA LYS A 21 12.94 -23.94 -5.12
C LYS A 21 13.04 -24.05 -3.60
N ARG A 22 12.25 -24.94 -3.01
CA ARG A 22 12.19 -25.18 -1.55
C ARG A 22 13.54 -25.47 -0.87
N LYS A 23 14.51 -26.01 -1.62
CA LYS A 23 15.88 -26.28 -1.14
C LYS A 23 16.74 -25.02 -0.98
N LEU A 24 16.40 -23.94 -1.69
CA LEU A 24 17.12 -22.66 -1.67
C LEU A 24 16.37 -21.61 -0.81
N PHE A 25 15.58 -22.06 0.16
CA PHE A 25 14.77 -21.16 0.96
C PHE A 25 15.64 -20.20 1.78
N PRO A 26 15.43 -18.86 1.68
CA PRO A 26 16.40 -17.87 2.17
C PRO A 26 16.19 -17.55 3.67
N PHE A 27 16.37 -18.54 4.55
CA PHE A 27 16.09 -18.42 5.99
C PHE A 27 16.74 -17.20 6.67
N ARG A 28 18.01 -16.93 6.38
CA ARG A 28 18.74 -15.79 6.99
C ARG A 28 18.12 -14.45 6.61
N LEU A 29 17.71 -14.31 5.35
CA LEU A 29 17.10 -13.09 4.84
C LEU A 29 15.70 -12.90 5.41
N ILE A 30 14.91 -13.96 5.50
CA ILE A 30 13.55 -13.93 6.05
C ILE A 30 13.57 -13.47 7.52
N ILE A 31 14.47 -14.04 8.32
CA ILE A 31 14.66 -13.63 9.71
C ILE A 31 15.11 -12.17 9.75
N GLY A 32 16.10 -11.77 8.94
CA GLY A 32 16.59 -10.39 8.87
C GLY A 32 15.51 -9.38 8.48
N ALA A 33 14.70 -9.68 7.47
CA ALA A 33 13.61 -8.83 7.00
C ALA A 33 12.46 -8.75 8.02
N THR A 34 12.16 -9.84 8.73
CA THR A 34 11.17 -9.83 9.81
C THR A 34 11.67 -8.98 10.99
N ILE A 35 12.93 -9.16 11.40
CA ILE A 35 13.56 -8.32 12.42
C ILE A 35 13.54 -6.86 12.00
N MET A 36 13.85 -6.55 10.73
CA MET A 36 13.82 -5.19 10.21
C MET A 36 12.42 -4.56 10.32
N GLN A 37 11.34 -5.30 10.06
CA GLN A 37 9.98 -4.81 10.27
C GLN A 37 9.71 -4.45 11.74
N PHE A 38 10.09 -5.33 12.68
CA PHE A 38 9.98 -5.04 14.11
C PHE A 38 10.83 -3.82 14.51
N VAL A 39 12.05 -3.72 14.01
CA VAL A 39 12.96 -2.59 14.26
C VAL A 39 12.35 -1.29 13.74
N PHE A 40 11.80 -1.26 12.53
CA PHE A 40 11.12 -0.07 12.01
C PHE A 40 9.91 0.31 12.85
N ALA A 41 9.04 -0.64 13.21
CA ALA A 41 7.90 -0.37 14.08
C ALA A 41 8.34 0.23 15.44
N LEU A 42 9.39 -0.35 16.05
CA LEU A 42 9.93 0.12 17.33
C LEU A 42 10.70 1.44 17.23
N ILE A 43 11.36 1.75 16.13
CA ILE A 43 12.01 3.05 15.93
C ILE A 43 10.95 4.13 15.73
N LEU A 44 9.98 3.88 14.84
CA LEU A 44 8.96 4.84 14.43
C LEU A 44 8.01 5.16 15.59
N PHE A 45 7.53 4.12 16.28
CA PHE A 45 6.63 4.32 17.40
C PHE A 45 7.34 4.26 18.76
N GLY A 46 8.39 3.49 18.97
CA GLY A 46 8.98 3.35 20.32
C GLY A 46 9.83 4.54 20.78
N ILE A 47 10.43 5.30 19.86
CA ILE A 47 11.30 6.44 20.20
C ILE A 47 10.46 7.73 20.25
N PRO A 48 10.34 8.42 21.41
CA PRO A 48 9.46 9.58 21.56
C PRO A 48 9.71 10.71 20.57
N PHE A 49 10.99 10.99 20.27
CA PHE A 49 11.38 12.02 19.31
C PHE A 49 10.94 11.69 17.87
N VAL A 50 11.16 10.44 17.43
CA VAL A 50 10.74 9.99 16.08
C VAL A 50 9.22 9.96 15.99
N ARG A 51 8.54 9.45 17.02
CA ARG A 51 7.08 9.46 17.13
C ARG A 51 6.52 10.88 17.02
N ALA A 52 7.12 11.85 17.72
CA ALA A 52 6.70 13.25 17.65
C ALA A 52 6.85 13.84 16.24
N ILE A 53 7.92 13.49 15.52
CA ILE A 53 8.09 13.88 14.11
C ILE A 53 7.01 13.24 13.22
N LEU A 54 6.71 11.95 13.42
CA LEU A 54 5.66 11.28 12.67
C LEU A 54 4.28 11.88 12.92
N PHE A 55 3.98 12.28 14.15
CA PHE A 55 2.68 12.89 14.47
C PHE A 55 2.55 14.30 13.87
N LYS A 56 3.66 15.03 13.72
CA LYS A 56 3.71 16.28 12.94
C LYS A 56 3.49 16.09 11.44
N ALA A 57 3.54 14.85 10.92
CA ALA A 57 3.17 14.59 9.54
C ALA A 57 1.68 14.90 9.27
N ASN A 58 0.83 14.86 10.32
CA ASN A 58 -0.57 15.29 10.21
C ASN A 58 -0.64 16.78 9.82
N ASP A 59 0.12 17.66 10.48
CA ASP A 59 0.15 19.10 10.16
C ASP A 59 0.59 19.36 8.71
N VAL A 60 1.52 18.56 8.19
CA VAL A 60 1.98 18.64 6.79
C VAL A 60 0.85 18.26 5.83
N VAL A 61 0.10 17.21 6.17
CA VAL A 61 -1.06 16.78 5.39
C VAL A 61 -2.17 17.82 5.43
N ASP A 62 -2.45 18.41 6.59
CA ASP A 62 -3.45 19.47 6.71
C ASP A 62 -3.07 20.69 5.85
N GLY A 63 -1.78 21.04 5.85
CA GLY A 63 -1.23 22.05 4.96
C GLY A 63 -1.44 21.70 3.48
N LEU A 64 -1.20 20.44 3.09
CA LEU A 64 -1.43 19.95 1.73
C LEU A 64 -2.91 19.94 1.35
N GLN A 65 -3.80 19.55 2.26
CA GLN A 65 -5.25 19.57 2.04
C GLN A 65 -5.72 21.01 1.85
N ASN A 66 -5.29 21.94 2.69
CA ASN A 66 -5.63 23.36 2.57
C ASN A 66 -5.10 23.97 1.27
N ALA A 67 -3.87 23.64 0.88
CA ALA A 67 -3.30 24.08 -0.41
C ALA A 67 -4.08 23.49 -1.60
N THR A 68 -4.45 22.21 -1.52
CA THR A 68 -5.28 21.55 -2.53
C THR A 68 -6.64 22.23 -2.63
N ARG A 69 -7.28 22.52 -1.49
CA ARG A 69 -8.56 23.22 -1.40
C ARG A 69 -8.49 24.59 -2.06
N ALA A 70 -7.44 25.38 -1.81
CA ALA A 70 -7.25 26.66 -2.49
C ALA A 70 -7.22 26.51 -4.03
N GLY A 71 -6.60 25.45 -4.54
CA GLY A 71 -6.60 25.12 -5.97
C GLY A 71 -7.97 24.66 -6.49
N THR A 72 -8.64 23.75 -5.78
CA THR A 72 -9.95 23.21 -6.20
C THR A 72 -11.06 24.25 -6.11
N SER A 73 -11.05 25.13 -5.11
CA SER A 73 -12.01 26.23 -4.99
C SER A 73 -11.89 27.22 -6.14
N PHE A 74 -10.69 27.43 -6.68
CA PHE A 74 -10.50 28.26 -7.87
C PHE A 74 -11.00 27.55 -9.15
N VAL A 75 -10.60 26.29 -9.36
CA VAL A 75 -10.89 25.55 -10.61
C VAL A 75 -12.36 25.11 -10.69
N PHE A 76 -12.92 24.61 -9.58
CA PHE A 76 -14.26 24.03 -9.52
C PHE A 76 -15.28 24.92 -8.79
N GLY A 77 -14.86 26.10 -8.31
CA GLY A 77 -15.73 27.00 -7.56
C GLY A 77 -16.28 26.35 -6.30
N TYR A 78 -17.57 26.54 -6.06
CA TYR A 78 -18.28 26.00 -4.89
C TYR A 78 -18.27 24.46 -4.80
N VAL A 79 -18.08 23.77 -5.93
CA VAL A 79 -18.00 22.30 -5.99
C VAL A 79 -16.68 21.80 -5.40
N GLY A 80 -15.62 22.62 -5.38
CA GLY A 80 -14.30 22.28 -4.86
C GLY A 80 -14.11 22.50 -3.35
N ASP A 81 -15.11 23.04 -2.65
CA ASP A 81 -14.97 23.56 -1.28
C ASP A 81 -16.18 23.24 -0.36
N ASN A 82 -17.21 22.57 -0.87
CA ASN A 82 -18.47 22.29 -0.15
C ASN A 82 -19.21 23.52 0.42
N VAL A 83 -18.77 24.75 0.10
CA VAL A 83 -19.40 26.01 0.57
C VAL A 83 -20.87 26.09 0.15
N ALA A 84 -21.20 25.72 -1.10
CA ALA A 84 -22.59 25.69 -1.53
C ALA A 84 -23.38 24.54 -0.87
N ALA A 85 -22.73 23.41 -0.58
CA ALA A 85 -23.40 22.26 0.00
C ALA A 85 -23.85 22.57 1.45
N GLN A 86 -23.03 23.27 2.24
CA GLN A 86 -23.41 23.75 3.58
C GLN A 86 -24.58 24.74 3.56
N GLN A 87 -24.80 25.46 2.46
CA GLN A 87 -25.91 26.40 2.30
C GLN A 87 -27.18 25.74 1.76
N LEU A 88 -27.06 24.57 1.12
CA LEU A 88 -28.15 23.85 0.45
C LEU A 88 -28.66 22.65 1.25
N MET A 89 -27.88 22.14 2.21
CA MET A 89 -28.18 20.95 3.01
C MET A 89 -28.06 21.28 4.49
N ASP A 90 -29.05 20.87 5.31
CA ASP A 90 -28.94 20.98 6.77
C ASP A 90 -27.76 20.13 7.26
N GLY A 91 -26.76 20.79 7.87
CA GLY A 91 -25.59 20.15 8.47
C GLY A 91 -24.29 20.34 7.69
N SER A 92 -23.35 19.40 7.88
CA SER A 92 -22.05 19.36 7.18
C SER A 92 -22.08 18.23 6.15
N PRO A 93 -22.46 18.51 4.89
CA PRO A 93 -22.51 17.47 3.88
C PRO A 93 -21.12 16.87 3.64
N PRO A 94 -21.04 15.57 3.34
CA PRO A 94 -19.77 14.92 3.07
C PRO A 94 -19.09 15.55 1.84
N PRO A 95 -17.75 15.54 1.78
CA PRO A 95 -17.03 16.10 0.64
C PRO A 95 -17.36 15.38 -0.66
N LEU A 96 -17.50 16.16 -1.73
CA LEU A 96 -17.68 15.60 -3.08
C LEU A 96 -16.41 14.85 -3.48
N PHE A 97 -16.51 13.53 -3.47
CA PHE A 97 -15.40 12.62 -3.67
C PHE A 97 -14.44 13.01 -4.80
N PHE A 98 -14.96 13.20 -6.01
CA PHE A 98 -14.13 13.49 -7.19
C PHE A 98 -13.52 14.90 -7.17
N PHE A 99 -14.25 15.89 -6.68
CA PHE A 99 -13.86 17.32 -6.77
C PHE A 99 -13.12 17.84 -5.54
N GLN A 100 -13.17 17.13 -4.42
CA GLN A 100 -12.63 17.60 -3.14
C GLN A 100 -11.62 16.63 -2.54
N ILE A 101 -11.77 15.32 -2.77
CA ILE A 101 -10.88 14.31 -2.19
C ILE A 101 -9.77 13.94 -3.17
N LEU A 102 -10.13 13.52 -4.39
CA LEU A 102 -9.14 13.07 -5.38
C LEU A 102 -8.10 14.12 -5.83
N PRO A 103 -8.39 15.44 -5.90
CA PRO A 103 -7.42 16.41 -6.41
C PRO A 103 -6.12 16.50 -5.61
N ILE A 104 -6.09 16.05 -4.35
CA ILE A 104 -4.86 16.00 -3.56
C ILE A 104 -3.80 15.10 -4.20
N VAL A 105 -4.23 14.07 -4.95
CA VAL A 105 -3.34 13.18 -5.71
C VAL A 105 -2.56 13.97 -6.76
N ILE A 106 -3.19 14.94 -7.42
CA ILE A 106 -2.55 15.80 -8.42
C ILE A 106 -1.46 16.66 -7.76
N VAL A 107 -1.80 17.27 -6.63
CA VAL A 107 -0.87 18.14 -5.88
C VAL A 107 0.31 17.34 -5.34
N VAL A 108 0.06 16.17 -4.74
CA VAL A 108 1.13 15.32 -4.19
C VAL A 108 1.99 14.71 -5.32
N ALA A 109 1.43 14.34 -6.46
CA ALA A 109 2.21 13.87 -7.61
C ALA A 109 3.13 14.97 -8.15
N ALA A 110 2.62 16.19 -8.32
CA ALA A 110 3.41 17.36 -8.73
C ALA A 110 4.51 17.68 -7.72
N LEU A 111 4.19 17.70 -6.42
CA LEU A 111 5.16 17.93 -5.36
C LEU A 111 6.24 16.85 -5.31
N SER A 112 5.85 15.58 -5.46
CA SER A 112 6.79 14.45 -5.47
C SER A 112 7.76 14.57 -6.66
N ALA A 113 7.28 14.92 -7.84
CA ALA A 113 8.13 15.15 -9.01
C ALA A 113 9.11 16.32 -8.78
N ILE A 114 8.66 17.43 -8.19
CA ILE A 114 9.53 18.56 -7.82
C ILE A 114 10.61 18.12 -6.81
N LEU A 115 10.22 17.45 -5.73
CA LEU A 115 11.15 16.99 -4.69
C LEU A 115 12.14 15.94 -5.22
N TRP A 116 11.75 15.18 -6.24
CA TRP A 116 12.65 14.32 -6.99
C TRP A 116 13.66 15.12 -7.80
N HIS A 117 13.22 16.13 -8.56
CA HIS A 117 14.10 17.01 -9.32
C HIS A 117 15.10 17.76 -8.42
N TRP A 118 14.66 18.18 -7.23
CA TRP A 118 15.52 18.80 -6.20
C TRP A 118 16.42 17.80 -5.46
N ARG A 119 16.38 16.52 -5.83
CA ARG A 119 17.18 15.42 -5.26
C ARG A 119 16.88 15.10 -3.78
N ILE A 120 15.81 15.64 -3.20
CA ILE A 120 15.41 15.37 -1.82
C ILE A 120 14.90 13.93 -1.71
N LEU A 121 13.94 13.54 -2.57
CA LEU A 121 13.44 12.16 -2.60
C LEU A 121 14.52 11.16 -3.04
N GLN A 122 15.43 11.57 -3.93
CA GLN A 122 16.57 10.74 -4.34
C GLN A 122 17.48 10.43 -3.15
N TRP A 123 17.80 11.45 -2.34
CA TRP A 123 18.62 11.26 -1.14
C TRP A 123 17.98 10.30 -0.14
N VAL A 124 16.68 10.45 0.12
CA VAL A 124 15.93 9.57 1.02
C VAL A 124 15.88 8.14 0.47
N THR A 125 15.52 7.97 -0.80
CA THR A 125 15.42 6.64 -1.44
C THR A 125 16.75 5.92 -1.51
N ASN A 126 17.85 6.63 -1.80
CA ASN A 126 19.20 6.07 -1.76
C ASN A 126 19.63 5.65 -0.35
N GLY A 127 19.20 6.40 0.68
CA GLY A 127 19.40 6.02 2.08
C GLY A 127 18.73 4.69 2.43
N PHE A 128 17.46 4.51 2.06
CA PHE A 128 16.78 3.22 2.22
C PHE A 128 17.39 2.13 1.35
N ALA A 129 17.81 2.45 0.11
CA ALA A 129 18.43 1.49 -0.79
C ALA A 129 19.73 0.96 -0.18
N TYR A 130 20.54 1.81 0.43
CA TYR A 130 21.74 1.41 1.16
C TYR A 130 21.42 0.47 2.33
N ILE A 131 20.39 0.78 3.12
CA ILE A 131 19.94 -0.08 4.22
C ILE A 131 19.55 -1.47 3.67
N PHE A 132 18.77 -1.52 2.60
CA PHE A 132 18.31 -2.77 2.00
C PHE A 132 19.44 -3.56 1.32
N GLN A 133 20.37 -2.89 0.64
CA GLN A 133 21.57 -3.52 0.08
C GLN A 133 22.38 -4.20 1.19
N ARG A 134 22.63 -3.49 2.29
CA ARG A 134 23.51 -3.99 3.36
C ARG A 134 22.85 -5.03 4.26
N ALA A 135 21.57 -4.85 4.59
CA ALA A 135 20.87 -5.74 5.52
C ALA A 135 20.20 -6.94 4.84
N MET A 136 19.82 -6.83 3.56
CA MET A 136 19.16 -7.91 2.82
C MET A 136 19.98 -8.47 1.64
N GLY A 137 21.17 -7.93 1.36
CA GLY A 137 22.04 -8.46 0.30
C GLY A 137 21.47 -8.29 -1.11
N LEU A 138 20.63 -7.28 -1.31
CA LEU A 138 19.99 -6.97 -2.58
C LEU A 138 20.96 -6.26 -3.54
N GLY A 139 20.75 -6.46 -4.84
CA GLY A 139 21.49 -5.73 -5.89
C GLY A 139 21.10 -4.25 -5.92
N GLY A 140 21.96 -3.40 -6.47
CA GLY A 140 21.78 -1.95 -6.47
C GLY A 140 20.43 -1.50 -7.03
N ALA A 141 20.12 -1.91 -8.26
CA ALA A 141 18.85 -1.60 -8.92
C ALA A 141 17.62 -2.14 -8.18
N THR A 142 17.69 -3.36 -7.65
CA THR A 142 16.59 -3.98 -6.91
C THR A 142 16.32 -3.24 -5.59
N SER A 143 17.37 -2.84 -4.87
CA SER A 143 17.23 -2.05 -3.65
C SER A 143 16.66 -0.67 -3.92
N LEU A 144 17.11 0.01 -4.99
CA LEU A 144 16.55 1.29 -5.38
C LEU A 144 15.07 1.17 -5.74
N ALA A 145 14.68 0.11 -6.47
CA ALA A 145 13.28 -0.14 -6.81
C ALA A 145 12.40 -0.38 -5.58
N VAL A 146 12.88 -1.18 -4.62
CA VAL A 146 12.16 -1.44 -3.36
C VAL A 146 12.03 -0.16 -2.55
N SER A 147 13.10 0.63 -2.42
CA SER A 147 13.09 1.92 -1.71
C SER A 147 12.21 2.96 -2.38
N ALA A 148 12.22 3.03 -3.71
CA ALA A 148 11.37 3.94 -4.46
C ALA A 148 9.89 3.63 -4.21
N ASN A 149 9.49 2.36 -4.22
CA ASN A 149 8.11 1.94 -3.96
C ASN A 149 7.61 2.29 -2.55
N VAL A 150 8.47 2.59 -1.57
CA VAL A 150 8.04 3.08 -0.24
C VAL A 150 7.34 4.44 -0.35
N PHE A 151 7.73 5.27 -1.32
CA PHE A 151 7.26 6.65 -1.47
C PHE A 151 6.49 6.88 -2.77
N MET A 152 6.85 6.17 -3.83
CA MET A 152 6.27 6.28 -5.16
C MET A 152 5.36 5.10 -5.47
N GLY A 153 4.43 5.32 -6.41
CA GLY A 153 3.52 4.26 -6.85
C GLY A 153 4.21 3.16 -7.65
N MET A 154 3.55 2.01 -7.71
CA MET A 154 3.93 0.82 -8.48
C MET A 154 4.16 1.06 -9.99
N THR A 155 3.65 2.15 -10.55
CA THR A 155 3.89 2.55 -11.96
C THR A 155 5.02 3.55 -12.13
N GLU A 156 5.34 4.32 -11.09
CA GLU A 156 6.35 5.37 -11.11
C GLU A 156 7.74 4.81 -10.76
N ALA A 157 7.81 3.97 -9.72
CA ALA A 157 9.06 3.39 -9.25
C ALA A 157 9.82 2.60 -10.35
N PRO A 158 9.16 1.81 -11.23
CA PRO A 158 9.88 1.10 -12.30
C PRO A 158 10.48 2.02 -13.36
N VAL A 159 9.94 3.23 -13.57
CA VAL A 159 10.50 4.19 -14.54
C VAL A 159 11.89 4.62 -14.12
N LEU A 160 12.12 4.77 -12.81
CA LEU A 160 13.41 5.14 -12.24
C LEU A 160 14.51 4.11 -12.51
N ILE A 161 14.12 2.85 -12.60
CA ILE A 161 15.05 1.73 -12.83
C ILE A 161 14.88 1.13 -14.22
N ARG A 162 14.25 1.85 -15.16
CA ARG A 162 14.03 1.39 -16.54
C ARG A 162 15.28 0.77 -17.19
N PRO A 163 16.49 1.36 -17.10
CA PRO A 163 17.67 0.78 -17.74
C PRO A 163 18.05 -0.62 -17.22
N TYR A 164 17.56 -1.01 -16.03
CA TYR A 164 17.89 -2.26 -15.34
C TYR A 164 16.92 -3.38 -15.61
N ILE A 165 15.66 -3.05 -15.90
CA ILE A 165 14.59 -4.04 -16.04
C ILE A 165 14.95 -5.10 -17.09
N LYS A 166 15.60 -4.70 -18.18
CA LYS A 166 16.07 -5.63 -19.21
C LYS A 166 17.04 -6.69 -18.67
N GLY A 167 17.92 -6.34 -17.75
CA GLY A 167 18.94 -7.22 -17.17
C GLY A 167 18.55 -7.89 -15.85
N MET A 168 17.42 -7.50 -15.25
CA MET A 168 16.96 -8.06 -13.99
C MET A 168 16.66 -9.55 -14.10
N THR A 169 17.04 -10.32 -13.09
CA THR A 169 16.64 -11.72 -12.98
C THR A 169 15.11 -11.82 -12.79
N ARG A 170 14.55 -13.02 -12.99
CA ARG A 170 13.13 -13.26 -12.70
C ARG A 170 12.78 -13.05 -11.22
N SER A 171 13.73 -13.29 -10.31
CA SER A 171 13.56 -13.03 -8.88
C SER A 171 13.58 -11.52 -8.59
N GLU A 172 14.49 -10.75 -9.22
CA GLU A 172 14.52 -9.29 -9.09
C GLU A 172 13.25 -8.62 -9.63
N LEU A 173 12.74 -9.10 -10.76
CA LEU A 173 11.44 -8.66 -11.27
C LEU A 173 10.32 -8.94 -10.27
N LEU A 174 10.26 -10.15 -9.70
CA LEU A 174 9.24 -10.47 -8.69
C LEU A 174 9.38 -9.56 -7.46
N ILE A 175 10.59 -9.29 -6.97
CA ILE A 175 10.82 -8.39 -5.83
C ILE A 175 10.28 -7.00 -6.13
N MET A 176 10.65 -6.43 -7.28
CA MET A 176 10.19 -5.10 -7.69
C MET A 176 8.67 -5.02 -7.81
N MET A 177 8.06 -6.00 -8.50
CA MET A 177 6.61 -6.07 -8.67
C MET A 177 5.90 -6.25 -7.33
N THR A 178 6.43 -7.11 -6.45
CA THR A 178 5.88 -7.36 -5.12
C THR A 178 5.99 -6.13 -4.24
N ALA A 179 7.11 -5.40 -4.29
CA ALA A 179 7.28 -4.16 -3.54
C ALA A 179 6.22 -3.14 -3.92
N GLY A 180 5.97 -2.92 -5.21
CA GLY A 180 4.90 -2.03 -5.65
C GLY A 180 3.50 -2.47 -5.22
N PHE A 181 3.25 -3.77 -5.05
CA PHE A 181 1.96 -4.28 -4.56
C PHE A 181 1.83 -4.25 -3.03
N ALA A 182 2.94 -4.33 -2.32
CA ALA A 182 2.97 -4.33 -0.87
C ALA A 182 2.90 -2.92 -0.29
N THR A 183 3.27 -1.90 -1.05
CA THR A 183 3.27 -0.50 -0.63
C THR A 183 2.13 0.29 -1.27
N ILE A 184 1.96 1.53 -0.79
CA ILE A 184 1.10 2.53 -1.42
C ILE A 184 1.91 3.77 -1.79
N ALA A 185 1.46 4.51 -2.80
CA ALA A 185 2.05 5.79 -3.18
C ALA A 185 1.77 6.86 -2.11
N GLY A 186 2.70 7.80 -1.95
CA GLY A 186 2.50 8.94 -1.05
C GLY A 186 1.23 9.75 -1.36
N SER A 187 0.84 9.83 -2.63
CA SER A 187 -0.36 10.56 -3.08
C SER A 187 -1.67 10.00 -2.54
N VAL A 188 -1.81 8.67 -2.47
CA VAL A 188 -3.02 8.02 -1.93
C VAL A 188 -2.92 7.79 -0.42
N LEU A 189 -1.72 7.72 0.14
CA LEU A 189 -1.50 7.63 1.59
C LEU A 189 -2.19 8.79 2.32
N VAL A 190 -2.07 10.00 1.78
CA VAL A 190 -2.72 11.18 2.35
C VAL A 190 -4.25 11.05 2.32
N VAL A 191 -4.80 10.55 1.22
CA VAL A 191 -6.24 10.33 1.06
C VAL A 191 -6.77 9.32 2.08
N TYR A 192 -6.09 8.18 2.25
CA TYR A 192 -6.48 7.16 3.23
C TYR A 192 -6.32 7.64 4.67
N GLY A 193 -5.30 8.47 4.93
CA GLY A 193 -5.14 9.16 6.20
C GLY A 193 -6.36 10.02 6.53
N ALA A 194 -6.83 10.81 5.58
CA ALA A 194 -8.03 11.64 5.72
C ALA A 194 -9.30 10.82 5.94
N PHE A 195 -9.46 9.66 5.30
CA PHE A 195 -10.62 8.78 5.53
C PHE A 195 -10.68 8.24 6.95
N LEU A 196 -9.52 7.94 7.54
CA LEU A 196 -9.39 7.37 8.87
C LEU A 196 -9.22 8.42 9.98
N GLU A 197 -9.17 9.69 9.61
CA GLU A 197 -9.09 10.80 10.56
C GLU A 197 -10.32 10.79 11.48
N GLY A 198 -10.07 10.92 12.79
CA GLY A 198 -11.10 10.79 13.81
C GLY A 198 -11.70 9.39 13.94
N LYS A 199 -11.15 8.36 13.28
CA LYS A 199 -11.61 6.96 13.35
C LYS A 199 -10.56 5.97 13.79
N MET A 200 -9.29 6.35 13.69
CA MET A 200 -8.13 5.57 14.12
C MET A 200 -7.06 6.51 14.69
N ASP A 201 -6.30 6.03 15.66
CA ASP A 201 -5.20 6.80 16.24
C ASP A 201 -4.06 6.99 15.23
N ASN A 202 -3.71 8.25 14.96
CA ASN A 202 -2.58 8.66 14.13
C ASN A 202 -2.53 7.97 12.75
N PRO A 203 -3.59 8.10 11.92
CA PRO A 203 -3.75 7.28 10.73
C PRO A 203 -2.60 7.43 9.73
N LEU A 204 -2.10 8.64 9.50
CA LEU A 204 -0.96 8.88 8.61
C LEU A 204 0.33 8.22 9.11
N ALA A 205 0.61 8.31 10.42
CA ALA A 205 1.77 7.66 11.01
C ALA A 205 1.67 6.13 10.88
N GLN A 206 0.47 5.56 11.04
CA GLN A 206 0.21 4.13 10.83
C GLN A 206 0.47 3.73 9.37
N LEU A 207 -0.12 4.44 8.41
CA LEU A 207 -0.01 4.11 7.00
C LEU A 207 1.41 4.31 6.45
N LEU A 208 2.11 5.36 6.88
CA LEU A 208 3.52 5.57 6.55
C LEU A 208 4.38 4.43 7.09
N THR A 209 4.13 4.02 8.33
CA THR A 209 4.83 2.89 8.93
C THR A 209 4.52 1.58 8.19
N ALA A 210 3.27 1.36 7.78
CA ALA A 210 2.87 0.21 6.98
C ALA A 210 3.65 0.16 5.66
N SER A 211 3.77 1.27 4.92
CA SER A 211 4.55 1.35 3.68
C SER A 211 6.04 1.07 3.90
N ILE A 212 6.65 1.62 4.97
CA ILE A 212 8.07 1.39 5.27
C ILE A 212 8.32 -0.08 5.66
N MET A 213 7.45 -0.68 6.46
CA MET A 213 7.54 -2.09 6.86
C MET A 213 7.26 -3.06 5.70
N ALA A 214 6.39 -2.66 4.76
CA ALA A 214 6.04 -3.47 3.61
C ALA A 214 7.23 -3.71 2.67
N ALA A 215 8.22 -2.80 2.59
CA ALA A 215 9.40 -2.99 1.76
C ALA A 215 10.23 -4.25 2.11
N PRO A 216 10.73 -4.43 3.36
CA PRO A 216 11.40 -5.67 3.72
C PRO A 216 10.46 -6.89 3.70
N ALA A 217 9.16 -6.73 4.00
CA ALA A 217 8.19 -7.82 3.88
C ALA A 217 8.05 -8.32 2.44
N ALA A 218 7.95 -7.40 1.48
CA ALA A 218 7.87 -7.69 0.05
C ALA A 218 9.09 -8.45 -0.44
N VAL A 219 10.29 -7.99 -0.06
CA VAL A 219 11.55 -8.65 -0.39
C VAL A 219 11.57 -10.08 0.17
N ALA A 220 11.20 -10.26 1.43
CA ALA A 220 11.17 -11.57 2.09
C ALA A 220 10.20 -12.52 1.38
N VAL A 221 8.97 -12.09 1.13
CA VAL A 221 7.94 -12.92 0.49
C VAL A 221 8.30 -13.26 -0.95
N ALA A 222 8.78 -12.28 -1.73
CA ALA A 222 9.20 -12.51 -3.11
C ALA A 222 10.32 -13.56 -3.19
N LEU A 223 11.35 -13.43 -2.34
CA LEU A 223 12.47 -14.38 -2.30
C LEU A 223 12.09 -15.74 -1.70
N CYS A 224 11.06 -15.82 -0.85
CA CYS A 224 10.49 -17.11 -0.46
C CYS A 224 9.86 -17.83 -1.66
N LEU A 225 9.09 -17.12 -2.47
CA LEU A 225 8.35 -17.69 -3.60
C LEU A 225 9.26 -18.04 -4.78
N ILE A 226 10.18 -17.14 -5.13
CA ILE A 226 11.20 -17.35 -6.17
C ILE A 226 12.56 -16.97 -5.59
N PRO A 227 13.31 -17.95 -5.03
CA PRO A 227 14.65 -17.70 -4.51
C PRO A 227 15.62 -17.29 -5.61
N GLU A 228 16.48 -16.33 -5.28
CA GLU A 228 17.50 -15.82 -6.18
C GLU A 228 18.67 -16.80 -6.35
N THR A 229 19.15 -16.94 -7.59
CA THR A 229 20.27 -17.83 -7.93
C THR A 229 21.48 -17.10 -8.50
N THR A 230 21.33 -15.83 -8.89
CA THR A 230 22.42 -15.02 -9.44
C THR A 230 23.12 -14.22 -8.33
N PRO A 231 24.47 -14.21 -8.24
CA PRO A 231 25.20 -13.44 -7.23
C PRO A 231 24.88 -11.93 -7.27
N ALA A 232 24.93 -11.27 -6.11
CA ALA A 232 24.62 -9.82 -6.01
C ALA A 232 25.64 -8.92 -6.73
N THR A 233 26.87 -9.39 -6.90
CA THR A 233 27.99 -8.67 -7.55
C THR A 233 27.84 -8.53 -9.06
N GLU A 234 27.00 -9.36 -9.69
CA GLU A 234 26.72 -9.34 -11.14
C GLU A 234 25.49 -8.49 -11.47
N ARG A 235 24.85 -7.88 -10.46
CA ARG A 235 23.63 -7.08 -10.60
C ARG A 235 23.99 -5.62 -10.88
N MET A 236 23.33 -5.05 -11.89
CA MET A 236 23.66 -3.74 -12.45
C MET A 236 23.45 -2.57 -11.45
N LYS A 237 24.28 -1.52 -11.57
CA LYS A 237 24.36 -0.35 -10.67
C LYS A 237 23.49 0.82 -11.13
N GLU A 238 22.84 1.48 -10.18
CA GLU A 238 21.86 2.60 -10.28
C GLU A 238 22.02 3.59 -11.44
N PRO A 239 20.91 4.07 -12.06
CA PRO A 239 20.95 5.13 -13.05
C PRO A 239 20.72 6.49 -12.40
N ASP A 240 21.02 7.53 -13.18
CA ASP A 240 20.56 8.88 -12.90
C ASP A 240 19.28 9.14 -13.73
N PHE A 241 18.13 9.28 -13.07
CA PHE A 241 16.89 9.76 -13.69
C PHE A 241 16.64 11.20 -13.22
N SER A 242 16.66 12.16 -14.14
CA SER A 242 16.50 13.58 -13.86
C SER A 242 15.45 14.23 -14.76
N TYR A 243 14.56 15.03 -14.18
CA TYR A 243 13.76 16.00 -14.93
C TYR A 243 14.63 17.15 -15.45
N SER A 244 14.22 17.79 -16.54
CA SER A 244 15.01 18.82 -17.22
C SER A 244 15.00 20.16 -16.45
N SER A 245 13.91 20.45 -15.73
CA SER A 245 13.76 21.66 -14.89
C SER A 245 12.69 21.45 -13.82
N THR A 246 12.61 22.37 -12.84
CA THR A 246 11.53 22.36 -11.84
C THR A 246 10.14 22.49 -12.49
N MET A 247 10.00 23.30 -13.55
CA MET A 247 8.73 23.48 -14.26
C MET A 247 8.34 22.23 -15.05
N ASP A 248 9.32 21.56 -15.66
CA ASP A 248 9.15 20.26 -16.33
C ASP A 248 8.67 19.20 -15.32
N ALA A 249 9.32 19.13 -14.16
CA ALA A 249 8.93 18.23 -13.08
C ALA A 249 7.50 18.51 -12.57
N PHE A 250 7.17 19.78 -12.33
CA PHE A 250 5.83 20.20 -11.91
C PHE A 250 4.76 19.82 -12.94
N SER A 251 4.95 20.20 -14.20
CA SER A 251 3.96 19.98 -15.26
C SER A 251 3.76 18.50 -15.57
N THR A 252 4.85 17.72 -15.57
CA THR A 252 4.80 16.27 -15.76
C THR A 252 4.12 15.59 -14.58
N GLY A 253 4.53 15.90 -13.34
CA GLY A 253 3.93 15.33 -12.13
C GLY A 253 2.45 15.66 -11.97
N ALA A 254 2.04 16.90 -12.29
CA ALA A 254 0.62 17.27 -12.27
C ALA A 254 -0.20 16.53 -13.33
N SER A 255 0.34 16.40 -14.56
CA SER A 255 -0.32 15.67 -15.64
C SER A 255 -0.46 14.17 -15.33
N ASP A 256 0.56 13.57 -14.73
CA ASP A 256 0.51 12.17 -14.30
C ASP A 256 -0.46 11.99 -13.13
N GLY A 257 -0.47 12.92 -12.17
CA GLY A 257 -1.46 12.97 -11.11
C GLY A 257 -2.90 13.02 -11.63
N LEU A 258 -3.18 13.82 -12.68
CA LEU A 258 -4.51 13.86 -13.30
C LEU A 258 -4.90 12.51 -13.92
N LYS A 259 -3.97 11.83 -14.60
CA LYS A 259 -4.22 10.48 -15.13
C LYS A 259 -4.55 9.50 -13.99
N ILE A 260 -3.84 9.59 -12.87
CA ILE A 260 -4.12 8.76 -11.68
C ILE A 260 -5.53 9.04 -11.17
N VAL A 261 -5.94 10.31 -11.03
CA VAL A 261 -7.30 10.68 -10.59
C VAL A 261 -8.38 10.12 -11.52
N LEU A 262 -8.23 10.27 -12.84
CA LEU A 262 -9.19 9.74 -13.81
C LEU A 262 -9.26 8.21 -13.79
N ASN A 263 -8.11 7.55 -13.64
CA ASN A 263 -8.05 6.11 -13.49
C ASN A 263 -8.74 5.64 -12.21
N ILE A 264 -8.51 6.31 -11.07
CA ILE A 264 -9.18 6.00 -9.80
C ILE A 264 -10.70 6.13 -9.97
N ALA A 265 -11.18 7.25 -10.51
CA ALA A 265 -12.62 7.48 -10.68
C ALA A 265 -13.27 6.43 -11.61
N THR A 266 -12.65 6.17 -12.76
CA THR A 266 -13.16 5.19 -13.75
C THR A 266 -13.19 3.78 -13.16
N MET A 267 -12.12 3.39 -12.50
CA MET A 267 -12.00 2.08 -11.84
C MET A 267 -13.02 1.93 -10.71
N LEU A 268 -13.23 2.95 -9.87
CA LEU A 268 -14.21 2.90 -8.78
C LEU A 268 -15.65 2.77 -9.30
N ILE A 269 -16.02 3.53 -10.33
CA ILE A 269 -17.35 3.42 -10.96
C ILE A 269 -17.58 1.98 -11.45
N ALA A 270 -16.64 1.44 -12.22
CA ALA A 270 -16.75 0.08 -12.74
C ALA A 270 -16.76 -0.97 -11.63
N ALA A 271 -15.85 -0.86 -10.66
CA ALA A 271 -15.71 -1.78 -9.54
C ALA A 271 -16.97 -1.84 -8.66
N LEU A 272 -17.53 -0.67 -8.28
CA LEU A 272 -18.72 -0.60 -7.45
C LEU A 272 -19.98 -1.07 -8.19
N ALA A 273 -20.10 -0.77 -9.49
CA ALA A 273 -21.19 -1.28 -10.31
C ALA A 273 -21.14 -2.82 -10.44
N LEU A 274 -19.96 -3.39 -10.70
CA LEU A 274 -19.76 -4.84 -10.76
C LEU A 274 -19.99 -5.49 -9.40
N LEU A 275 -19.50 -4.88 -8.32
CA LEU A 275 -19.74 -5.33 -6.94
C LEU A 275 -21.24 -5.43 -6.67
N TRP A 276 -21.99 -4.38 -7.01
CA TRP A 276 -23.43 -4.35 -6.84
C TRP A 276 -24.13 -5.46 -7.64
N LEU A 277 -23.75 -5.65 -8.92
CA LEU A 277 -24.31 -6.71 -9.76
C LEU A 277 -24.04 -8.11 -9.18
N VAL A 278 -22.81 -8.36 -8.73
CA VAL A 278 -22.44 -9.64 -8.11
C VAL A 278 -23.22 -9.84 -6.81
N ASN A 279 -23.32 -8.83 -5.96
CA ASN A 279 -24.07 -8.92 -4.71
C ASN A 279 -25.58 -9.08 -4.93
N ALA A 280 -26.15 -8.44 -5.96
CA ALA A 280 -27.54 -8.65 -6.34
C ALA A 280 -27.78 -10.10 -6.80
N GLY A 281 -26.85 -10.68 -7.56
CA GLY A 281 -26.91 -12.09 -7.96
C GLY A 281 -26.75 -13.06 -6.78
N LEU A 282 -25.79 -12.79 -5.88
CA LEU A 282 -25.55 -13.62 -4.69
C LEU A 282 -26.70 -13.50 -3.67
N GLY A 283 -27.27 -12.31 -3.51
CA GLY A 283 -28.40 -12.04 -2.63
C GLY A 283 -29.71 -12.69 -3.08
N ALA A 284 -29.79 -13.23 -4.30
CA ALA A 284 -30.92 -14.01 -4.77
C ALA A 284 -30.94 -15.45 -4.20
N PHE A 285 -29.82 -15.92 -3.64
CA PHE A 285 -29.76 -17.20 -2.93
C PHE A 285 -30.33 -17.09 -1.51
N PRO A 286 -30.74 -18.21 -0.87
CA PRO A 286 -31.22 -18.20 0.50
C PRO A 286 -30.20 -17.60 1.46
N ASP A 287 -30.71 -16.92 2.49
CA ASP A 287 -29.87 -16.34 3.53
C ASP A 287 -28.99 -17.39 4.20
N VAL A 288 -27.71 -17.05 4.35
CA VAL A 288 -26.74 -17.87 5.07
C VAL A 288 -26.41 -17.17 6.38
N ALA A 289 -26.62 -17.86 7.50
CA ALA A 289 -26.44 -17.30 8.84
C ALA A 289 -27.24 -16.01 9.09
N GLY A 290 -28.48 -15.95 8.59
CA GLY A 290 -29.44 -14.86 8.86
C GLY A 290 -29.23 -13.58 8.05
N ALA A 291 -28.44 -13.61 6.99
CA ALA A 291 -28.23 -12.47 6.09
C ALA A 291 -28.00 -12.93 4.64
N PRO A 292 -28.28 -12.07 3.64
CA PRO A 292 -28.05 -12.38 2.23
C PRO A 292 -26.56 -12.59 1.94
N LEU A 293 -26.27 -13.44 0.97
CA LEU A 293 -24.91 -13.70 0.54
C LEU A 293 -24.37 -12.51 -0.24
N SER A 294 -23.12 -12.14 0.00
CA SER A 294 -22.41 -11.09 -0.72
C SER A 294 -20.97 -11.54 -0.97
N ILE A 295 -20.28 -10.95 -1.95
CA ILE A 295 -18.90 -11.32 -2.25
C ILE A 295 -17.98 -10.96 -1.08
N GLU A 296 -18.25 -9.86 -0.40
CA GLU A 296 -17.50 -9.41 0.77
C GLU A 296 -17.63 -10.42 1.93
N ARG A 297 -18.82 -11.00 2.13
CA ARG A 297 -19.03 -12.07 3.14
C ARG A 297 -18.27 -13.34 2.79
N ILE A 298 -18.32 -13.77 1.53
CA ILE A 298 -17.62 -14.97 1.06
C ILE A 298 -16.11 -14.78 1.25
N LEU A 299 -15.57 -13.65 0.80
CA LEU A 299 -14.15 -13.34 0.98
C LEU A 299 -13.81 -13.15 2.46
N GLY A 300 -14.74 -12.62 3.25
CA GLY A 300 -14.64 -12.56 4.71
C GLY A 300 -14.35 -13.91 5.33
N TRP A 301 -15.07 -14.95 4.93
CA TRP A 301 -14.81 -16.32 5.41
C TRP A 301 -13.51 -16.90 4.89
N ILE A 302 -13.13 -16.60 3.64
CA ILE A 302 -11.87 -17.07 3.03
C ILE A 302 -10.65 -16.45 3.75
N PHE A 303 -10.69 -15.16 4.05
CA PHE A 303 -9.59 -14.45 4.69
C PHE A 303 -9.63 -14.47 6.22
N ALA A 304 -10.76 -14.83 6.85
CA ALA A 304 -10.89 -14.89 8.31
C ALA A 304 -9.79 -15.71 9.00
N PRO A 305 -9.40 -16.92 8.53
CA PRO A 305 -8.32 -17.68 9.15
C PRO A 305 -6.99 -16.92 9.13
N LEU A 306 -6.68 -16.23 8.04
CA LEU A 306 -5.46 -15.43 7.93
C LEU A 306 -5.54 -14.22 8.87
N MET A 307 -6.64 -13.49 8.88
CA MET A 307 -6.84 -12.32 9.75
C MET A 307 -6.75 -12.70 11.23
N TYR A 308 -7.37 -13.82 11.61
CA TYR A 308 -7.27 -14.39 12.93
C TYR A 308 -5.80 -14.65 13.31
N MET A 309 -5.06 -15.33 12.42
CA MET A 309 -3.66 -15.68 12.66
C MET A 309 -2.74 -14.47 12.78
N ILE A 310 -2.97 -13.38 12.04
CA ILE A 310 -2.15 -12.16 12.15
C ILE A 310 -2.50 -11.30 13.38
N GLY A 311 -3.51 -11.67 14.16
CA GLY A 311 -3.77 -11.06 15.47
C GLY A 311 -5.19 -10.56 15.70
N VAL A 312 -6.09 -10.63 14.71
CA VAL A 312 -7.49 -10.20 14.86
C VAL A 312 -8.28 -11.20 15.74
N PRO A 313 -9.11 -10.76 16.71
CA PRO A 313 -10.01 -11.64 17.46
C PRO A 313 -10.97 -12.40 16.54
N MET A 314 -11.37 -13.62 16.92
CA MET A 314 -12.21 -14.46 16.04
C MET A 314 -13.55 -13.80 15.68
N GLY A 315 -14.15 -13.05 16.61
CA GLY A 315 -15.41 -12.33 16.37
C GLY A 315 -15.32 -11.25 15.30
N GLU A 316 -14.13 -10.68 15.07
CA GLU A 316 -13.89 -9.59 14.11
C GLU A 316 -13.13 -10.07 12.87
N ALA A 317 -12.68 -11.33 12.86
CA ALA A 317 -11.84 -11.90 11.80
C ALA A 317 -12.58 -11.95 10.45
N ALA A 318 -13.89 -12.21 10.45
CA ALA A 318 -14.68 -12.21 9.21
C ALA A 318 -14.87 -10.80 8.65
N GLN A 319 -15.11 -9.81 9.50
CA GLN A 319 -15.23 -8.41 9.07
C GLN A 319 -13.89 -7.87 8.55
N SER A 320 -12.80 -8.18 9.23
CA SER A 320 -11.45 -7.82 8.78
C SER A 320 -11.06 -8.57 7.51
N GLY A 321 -11.46 -9.84 7.40
CA GLY A 321 -11.28 -10.66 6.20
C GLY A 321 -12.07 -10.13 5.01
N SER A 322 -13.25 -9.58 5.26
CA SER A 322 -14.10 -8.96 4.24
C SER A 322 -13.40 -7.76 3.62
N LEU A 323 -12.78 -6.89 4.44
CA LEU A 323 -11.98 -5.76 3.96
C LEU A 323 -10.76 -6.21 3.16
N MET A 324 -10.09 -7.28 3.58
CA MET A 324 -8.98 -7.88 2.82
C MET A 324 -9.45 -8.47 1.48
N GLY A 325 -10.65 -9.04 1.46
CA GLY A 325 -11.34 -9.50 0.25
C GLY A 325 -11.65 -8.38 -0.72
N VAL A 326 -12.30 -7.32 -0.22
CA VAL A 326 -12.65 -6.11 -0.97
C VAL A 326 -11.40 -5.48 -1.56
N LYS A 327 -10.31 -5.38 -0.77
CA LYS A 327 -9.00 -4.96 -1.26
C LYS A 327 -8.56 -5.82 -2.46
N THR A 328 -8.55 -7.14 -2.29
CA THR A 328 -7.99 -8.06 -3.29
C THR A 328 -8.78 -8.06 -4.60
N VAL A 329 -10.12 -8.04 -4.52
CA VAL A 329 -11.01 -8.14 -5.68
C VAL A 329 -11.24 -6.79 -6.35
N LEU A 330 -11.39 -5.74 -5.55
CA LEU A 330 -11.58 -4.37 -6.01
C LEU A 330 -10.26 -3.62 -5.83
N THR A 331 -10.14 -2.80 -4.79
CA THR A 331 -8.94 -2.07 -4.43
C THR A 331 -8.86 -1.76 -2.95
N GLU A 332 -7.65 -1.51 -2.47
CA GLU A 332 -7.38 -0.95 -1.14
C GLU A 332 -8.11 0.38 -0.92
N PHE A 333 -8.32 1.17 -1.97
CA PHE A 333 -9.10 2.40 -1.90
C PHE A 333 -10.53 2.16 -1.39
N VAL A 334 -11.26 1.20 -1.98
CA VAL A 334 -12.61 0.82 -1.54
C VAL A 334 -12.56 0.21 -0.13
N ALA A 335 -11.55 -0.61 0.16
CA ALA A 335 -11.38 -1.20 1.48
C ALA A 335 -11.16 -0.14 2.58
N PHE A 336 -10.38 0.92 2.31
CA PHE A 336 -10.20 2.03 3.26
C PHE A 336 -11.46 2.86 3.44
N LEU A 337 -12.23 3.11 2.38
CA LEU A 337 -13.55 3.75 2.49
C LEU A 337 -14.48 2.94 3.40
N GLN A 338 -14.59 1.63 3.16
CA GLN A 338 -15.43 0.76 3.99
C GLN A 338 -14.92 0.67 5.43
N LEU A 339 -13.60 0.58 5.65
CA LEU A 339 -13.02 0.61 7.00
C LEU A 339 -13.35 1.92 7.73
N ALA A 340 -13.37 3.04 7.02
CA ALA A 340 -13.79 4.33 7.55
C ALA A 340 -15.30 4.35 7.86
N GLU A 341 -16.13 3.57 7.20
CA GLU A 341 -17.57 3.49 7.52
C GLU A 341 -17.88 2.57 8.71
N VAL A 342 -16.96 1.68 9.09
CA VAL A 342 -17.13 0.82 10.28
C VAL A 342 -17.20 1.70 11.54
N PRO A 343 -18.30 1.66 12.32
CA PRO A 343 -18.41 2.40 13.58
C PRO A 343 -17.26 2.08 14.55
N GLN A 344 -16.81 3.07 15.31
CA GLN A 344 -15.67 2.90 16.23
C GLN A 344 -15.93 1.86 17.32
N ASP A 345 -17.18 1.75 17.79
CA ASP A 345 -17.64 0.79 18.79
C ASP A 345 -17.86 -0.62 18.23
N ALA A 346 -17.93 -0.77 16.90
CA ALA A 346 -18.15 -2.04 16.22
C ALA A 346 -16.86 -2.82 15.90
N MET A 347 -15.68 -2.21 16.10
CA MET A 347 -14.39 -2.85 15.83
C MET A 347 -13.33 -2.36 16.82
N ASP A 348 -12.70 -3.28 17.53
CA ASP A 348 -11.64 -2.98 18.48
C ASP A 348 -10.54 -2.10 17.84
N PRO A 349 -10.05 -1.04 18.52
CA PRO A 349 -9.04 -0.15 17.98
C PRO A 349 -7.77 -0.87 17.51
N ARG A 350 -7.37 -1.94 18.20
CA ARG A 350 -6.23 -2.76 17.80
C ARG A 350 -6.51 -3.51 16.50
N THR A 351 -7.71 -4.07 16.35
CA THR A 351 -8.13 -4.75 15.11
C THR A 351 -8.18 -3.77 13.95
N ARG A 352 -8.65 -2.54 14.17
CA ARG A 352 -8.65 -1.48 13.17
C ARG A 352 -7.25 -1.18 12.66
N ILE A 353 -6.26 -1.04 13.56
CA ILE A 353 -4.86 -0.82 13.16
C ILE A 353 -4.29 -2.04 12.43
N ILE A 354 -4.47 -3.27 12.94
CA ILE A 354 -3.98 -4.49 12.28
C ILE A 354 -4.57 -4.61 10.87
N THR A 355 -5.86 -4.35 10.72
CA THR A 355 -6.57 -4.41 9.45
C THR A 355 -6.09 -3.31 8.50
N ALA A 356 -5.94 -2.08 8.98
CA ALA A 356 -5.40 -0.97 8.18
C ALA A 356 -4.01 -1.32 7.62
N HIS A 357 -3.12 -1.90 8.42
CA HIS A 357 -1.81 -2.37 7.95
C HIS A 357 -1.91 -3.53 6.95
N ALA A 358 -2.82 -4.48 7.18
CA ALA A 358 -3.03 -5.61 6.28
C ALA A 358 -3.61 -5.20 4.91
N ILE A 359 -4.46 -4.17 4.87
CA ILE A 359 -5.04 -3.68 3.61
C ILE A 359 -4.20 -2.60 2.93
N CYS A 360 -3.22 -2.01 3.61
CA CYS A 360 -2.33 -0.97 3.07
C CYS A 360 -1.35 -1.51 2.02
N GLY A 361 -1.80 -1.65 0.78
CA GLY A 361 -0.94 -1.97 -0.37
C GLY A 361 -1.75 -2.22 -1.63
N PHE A 362 -1.16 -2.00 -2.80
CA PHE A 362 -1.83 -2.10 -4.11
C PHE A 362 -2.11 -3.52 -4.62
N ALA A 363 -1.98 -4.56 -3.79
CA ALA A 363 -2.22 -5.94 -4.18
C ALA A 363 -3.70 -6.22 -4.48
N ASN A 364 -4.11 -6.04 -5.74
CA ASN A 364 -5.45 -6.32 -6.25
C ASN A 364 -5.43 -6.63 -7.77
N PHE A 365 -6.55 -7.14 -8.32
CA PHE A 365 -6.63 -7.49 -9.74
C PHE A 365 -6.56 -6.28 -10.69
N GLY A 366 -7.12 -5.14 -10.31
CA GLY A 366 -7.07 -3.90 -11.12
C GLY A 366 -5.64 -3.38 -11.28
N SER A 367 -4.92 -3.29 -10.17
CA SER A 367 -3.50 -2.94 -10.09
C SER A 367 -2.64 -3.89 -10.93
N MET A 368 -2.98 -5.17 -11.04
CA MET A 368 -2.24 -6.11 -11.90
C MET A 368 -2.26 -5.68 -13.37
N GLY A 369 -3.40 -5.26 -13.89
CA GLY A 369 -3.50 -4.72 -15.25
C GLY A 369 -2.66 -3.45 -15.42
N ILE A 370 -2.72 -2.55 -14.45
CA ILE A 370 -1.97 -1.28 -14.44
C ILE A 370 -0.45 -1.55 -14.40
N LEU A 371 0.01 -2.44 -13.53
CA LEU A 371 1.42 -2.80 -13.38
C LEU A 371 1.97 -3.37 -14.68
N ILE A 372 1.30 -4.39 -15.22
CA ILE A 372 1.77 -5.10 -16.41
C ILE A 372 1.72 -4.16 -17.61
N GLY A 373 0.67 -3.35 -17.75
CA GLY A 373 0.59 -2.32 -18.79
C GLY A 373 1.74 -1.33 -18.69
N GLY A 374 1.99 -0.77 -17.51
CA GLY A 374 3.09 0.17 -17.26
C GLY A 374 4.47 -0.45 -17.54
N LEU A 375 4.76 -1.61 -16.96
CA LEU A 375 6.03 -2.31 -17.17
C LEU A 375 6.26 -2.70 -18.63
N SER A 376 5.20 -3.09 -19.35
CA SER A 376 5.30 -3.45 -20.77
C SER A 376 5.59 -2.25 -21.67
N ILE A 377 5.24 -1.03 -21.25
CA ILE A 377 5.65 0.21 -21.94
C ILE A 377 7.12 0.51 -21.63
N VAL A 378 7.53 0.30 -20.39
CA VAL A 378 8.89 0.59 -19.91
C VAL A 378 9.92 -0.34 -20.57
N GLU A 379 9.64 -1.65 -20.58
CA GLU A 379 10.48 -2.69 -21.19
C GLU A 379 9.62 -3.74 -21.93
N PRO A 380 9.28 -3.49 -23.20
CA PRO A 380 8.41 -4.36 -23.98
C PRO A 380 8.93 -5.78 -24.16
N ALA A 381 10.26 -5.98 -24.21
CA ALA A 381 10.86 -7.30 -24.45
C ALA A 381 10.70 -8.26 -23.24
N ARG A 382 10.35 -7.73 -22.07
CA ARG A 382 10.16 -8.51 -20.83
C ARG A 382 8.67 -8.71 -20.48
N ARG A 383 7.75 -8.35 -21.38
CA ARG A 383 6.30 -8.46 -21.16
C ARG A 383 5.86 -9.87 -20.72
N ASP A 384 6.40 -10.91 -21.34
CA ASP A 384 6.03 -12.29 -21.02
C ASP A 384 6.49 -12.70 -19.61
N ASP A 385 7.63 -12.18 -19.14
CA ASP A 385 8.07 -12.37 -17.76
C ASP A 385 7.11 -11.71 -16.77
N PHE A 386 6.66 -10.48 -17.05
CA PHE A 386 5.71 -9.77 -16.17
C PHE A 386 4.39 -10.54 -16.06
N LEU A 387 3.87 -11.06 -17.18
CA LEU A 387 2.67 -11.89 -17.19
C LEU A 387 2.86 -13.20 -16.43
N ALA A 388 3.99 -13.88 -16.62
CA ALA A 388 4.30 -15.13 -15.92
C ALA A 388 4.43 -14.95 -14.40
N LEU A 389 4.78 -13.74 -13.94
CA LEU A 389 4.91 -13.40 -12.52
C LEU A 389 3.63 -12.84 -11.90
N ALA A 390 2.64 -12.45 -12.70
CA ALA A 390 1.47 -11.68 -12.28
C ALA A 390 0.74 -12.26 -11.04
N TRP A 391 0.41 -13.56 -11.07
CA TRP A 391 -0.29 -14.21 -9.95
C TRP A 391 0.58 -14.27 -8.68
N ARG A 392 1.89 -14.51 -8.85
CA ARG A 392 2.84 -14.56 -7.73
C ARG A 392 2.97 -13.18 -7.10
N THR A 393 3.00 -12.12 -7.91
CA THR A 393 3.02 -10.73 -7.44
C THR A 393 1.78 -10.41 -6.61
N LEU A 394 0.57 -10.78 -7.07
CA LEU A 394 -0.66 -10.55 -6.30
C LEU A 394 -0.64 -11.25 -4.94
N LEU A 395 -0.30 -12.54 -4.94
CA LEU A 395 -0.19 -13.31 -3.71
C LEU A 395 0.90 -12.71 -2.79
N ALA A 396 2.07 -12.41 -3.35
CA ALA A 396 3.22 -11.93 -2.60
C ALA A 396 2.93 -10.58 -1.93
N GLY A 397 2.33 -9.64 -2.66
CA GLY A 397 1.95 -8.34 -2.13
C GLY A 397 0.92 -8.45 -1.02
N THR A 398 -0.09 -9.30 -1.19
CA THR A 398 -1.10 -9.61 -0.17
C THR A 398 -0.48 -10.19 1.10
N LEU A 399 0.41 -11.19 0.96
CA LEU A 399 1.09 -11.78 2.11
C LEU A 399 2.05 -10.80 2.78
N ALA A 400 2.70 -9.91 2.02
CA ALA A 400 3.59 -8.89 2.55
C ALA A 400 2.85 -7.85 3.41
N THR A 401 1.68 -7.36 2.98
CA THR A 401 0.88 -6.47 3.83
C THR A 401 0.31 -7.19 5.05
N CYS A 402 -0.10 -8.45 4.91
CA CYS A 402 -0.50 -9.28 6.06
C CYS A 402 0.66 -9.52 7.04
N LEU A 403 1.91 -9.63 6.58
CA LEU A 403 3.10 -9.67 7.44
C LEU A 403 3.25 -8.38 8.24
N SER A 404 3.10 -7.21 7.61
CA SER A 404 3.09 -5.92 8.32
C SER A 404 2.01 -5.89 9.40
N GLY A 405 0.79 -6.31 9.07
CA GLY A 405 -0.31 -6.46 10.02
C GLY A 405 0.00 -7.45 11.17
N ALA A 406 0.69 -8.55 10.88
CA ALA A 406 1.11 -9.54 11.88
C ALA A 406 2.20 -8.99 12.82
N VAL A 407 3.14 -8.19 12.31
CA VAL A 407 4.16 -7.53 13.14
C VAL A 407 3.50 -6.53 14.09
N VAL A 408 2.55 -5.74 13.61
CA VAL A 408 1.74 -4.86 14.46
C VAL A 408 0.92 -5.66 15.48
N GLY A 409 0.28 -6.76 15.07
CA GLY A 409 -0.46 -7.65 15.95
C GLY A 409 0.41 -8.39 16.99
N ALA A 410 1.71 -8.51 16.74
CA ALA A 410 2.67 -9.09 17.66
C ALA A 410 3.12 -8.09 18.75
N LEU A 411 3.09 -6.80 18.45
CA LEU A 411 3.48 -5.71 19.35
C LEU A 411 2.33 -5.25 20.26
N PRO A 412 2.63 -4.62 21.42
CA PRO A 412 1.61 -4.06 22.31
C PRO A 412 0.84 -2.91 21.65
N TYR A 413 -0.48 -2.86 21.83
CA TYR A 413 -1.33 -1.80 21.28
C TYR A 413 -0.91 -0.40 21.74
N GLN A 414 -0.47 -0.26 23.00
CA GLN A 414 -0.04 1.02 23.59
C GLN A 414 1.15 1.66 22.87
N LEU A 415 1.93 0.86 22.13
CA LEU A 415 2.99 1.39 21.29
C LEU A 415 2.43 2.32 20.20
N PHE A 416 1.26 1.98 19.67
CA PHE A 416 0.65 2.58 18.49
C PHE A 416 -0.40 3.66 18.81
N ALA A 417 -1.07 3.55 19.96
CA ALA A 417 -2.13 4.47 20.39
C ALA A 417 -1.62 5.86 20.83
N GLY A 418 -0.31 6.02 21.07
CA GLY A 418 0.22 7.22 21.72
C GLY A 418 0.06 7.17 23.25
N VAL A 419 0.87 7.95 23.99
CA VAL A 419 0.83 7.98 25.47
C VAL A 419 -0.37 8.82 25.90
N GLY A 420 -1.56 8.22 25.90
CA GLY A 420 -2.81 8.88 26.27
C GLY A 420 -4.02 7.96 26.37
N GLY A 421 -3.81 6.66 26.55
CA GLY A 421 -4.85 5.67 26.81
C GLY A 421 -4.71 5.06 28.19
#